data_AF-A0A563UHB0-F1
#
_entry.id   AF-A0A563UHB0-F1
#
_cell.length_a   1.000
_cell.length_b   1.000
_cell.length_c   1.000
_cell.angle_alpha   90.00
_cell.angle_beta   90.00
_cell.angle_gamma   90.00
#
_symmetry.space_group_name_H-M   'P 1'
#
loop_
_entity.id
_entity.type
_entity.pdbx_description
1 polymer ?
#
loop_
_entity_poly.entity_id
_entity_poly.type
_entity_poly.pdbx_seq_one_letter_code
_entity_poly.pdbx_strand_id
1 'polypeptide(L)'
;MLTNQAGVQWEKGYNNYGPWLKQKYKGHRVFKVIVDGGFTCPNRDGSKGYGGCTYCNVDSFTPSVSRNAPTVRQQVIEGMERARKGNKADKFIIYFQPNTNTYAPAHYLKMLYDEALSYGTEDIVGLSVGTRPDCIDAEKVALLESYTDRFDVDLEMGMESIYNDSLAQINRGCTHDELVKALALVENSKLDICVHTIFGLPGESRDMMLAYAEEINRFNQIKFVKFHHLHIVEGSVMGVRYKREPFKLFSLDEYANFLCDLLPLVRPDIVIQRLFGLSDRELLIAPNWGLKKSEIQYFIDQRILQRGVVQGSAL
;
A
#
# COMPACT_ATOMS: atom_id res chain seq x y z
N MET A 1 -14.28 -1.65 23.42
CA MET A 1 -13.92 -2.62 22.37
C MET A 1 -15.18 -2.91 21.58
N LEU A 2 -15.10 -2.95 20.24
CA LEU A 2 -16.22 -3.29 19.37
C LEU A 2 -16.05 -4.74 18.88
N THR A 3 -17.14 -5.50 18.83
CA THR A 3 -17.14 -6.93 18.48
C THR A 3 -17.84 -7.12 17.14
N ASN A 4 -17.26 -7.90 16.22
CA ASN A 4 -17.92 -8.26 14.95
C ASN A 4 -18.80 -9.51 15.11
N GLN A 5 -19.55 -9.87 14.05
CA GLN A 5 -20.41 -11.05 14.05
C GLN A 5 -19.65 -12.37 14.26
N ALA A 6 -18.34 -12.39 13.94
CA ALA A 6 -17.43 -13.52 14.15
C ALA A 6 -16.81 -13.56 15.58
N GLY A 7 -17.25 -12.69 16.50
CA GLY A 7 -16.76 -12.65 17.88
C GLY A 7 -15.38 -12.04 18.06
N VAL A 8 -14.79 -11.46 17.00
CA VAL A 8 -13.47 -10.83 17.06
C VAL A 8 -13.59 -9.41 17.59
N GLN A 9 -12.80 -9.09 18.62
CA GLN A 9 -12.78 -7.78 19.27
C GLN A 9 -11.64 -6.92 18.75
N TRP A 10 -12.00 -5.78 18.17
CA TRP A 10 -11.04 -4.78 17.72
C TRP A 10 -11.01 -3.58 18.67
N GLU A 11 -9.81 -3.10 18.98
CA GLU A 11 -9.63 -1.87 19.77
C GLU A 11 -10.25 -0.66 19.06
N LYS A 12 -10.18 -0.62 17.72
CA LYS A 12 -10.58 0.51 16.87
C LYS A 12 -11.74 0.22 15.92
N GLY A 13 -12.43 -0.92 16.07
CA GLY A 13 -13.52 -1.34 15.17
C GLY A 13 -13.08 -2.02 13.88
N TYR A 14 -11.78 -2.09 13.57
CA TYR A 14 -11.25 -2.76 12.38
C TYR A 14 -9.94 -3.49 12.67
N ASN A 15 -9.58 -4.43 11.80
CA ASN A 15 -8.38 -5.26 11.90
C ASN A 15 -7.13 -4.45 11.47
N ASN A 16 -6.58 -3.69 12.41
CA ASN A 16 -5.45 -2.79 12.17
C ASN A 16 -4.11 -3.55 12.17
N TYR A 17 -3.28 -3.27 11.16
CA TYR A 17 -1.97 -3.89 11.00
C TYR A 17 -0.99 -3.69 12.15
N GLY A 18 -1.02 -2.54 12.84
CA GLY A 18 -0.11 -2.30 13.98
C GLY A 18 -0.32 -3.30 15.13
N PRO A 19 -1.55 -3.37 15.70
CA PRO A 19 -1.92 -4.41 16.66
C PRO A 19 -1.70 -5.84 16.12
N TRP A 20 -2.05 -6.09 14.86
CA TRP A 20 -1.83 -7.40 14.23
C TRP A 20 -0.36 -7.82 14.22
N LEU A 21 0.55 -6.92 13.82
CA LEU A 21 2.00 -7.14 13.84
C LEU A 21 2.49 -7.39 15.27
N LYS A 22 2.04 -6.57 16.23
CA LYS A 22 2.42 -6.72 17.64
C LYS A 22 2.01 -8.08 18.19
N GLN A 23 0.82 -8.57 17.83
CA GLN A 23 0.36 -9.90 18.20
C GLN A 23 1.21 -10.99 17.54
N LYS A 24 1.42 -10.90 16.22
CA LYS A 24 2.21 -11.88 15.45
C LYS A 24 3.64 -12.02 15.96
N TYR A 25 4.29 -10.90 16.31
CA TYR A 25 5.68 -10.86 16.75
C TYR A 25 5.83 -10.68 18.26
N LYS A 26 4.96 -11.32 19.05
CA LYS A 26 5.10 -11.49 20.51
C LYS A 26 5.35 -10.18 21.28
N GLY A 27 4.67 -9.11 20.91
CA GLY A 27 4.76 -7.81 21.56
C GLY A 27 5.76 -6.83 20.94
N HIS A 28 6.61 -7.29 20.02
CA HIS A 28 7.60 -6.44 19.35
C HIS A 28 6.96 -5.39 18.45
N ARG A 29 7.55 -4.20 18.43
CA ARG A 29 7.18 -3.10 17.54
C ARG A 29 7.85 -3.30 16.20
N VAL A 30 7.05 -3.64 15.19
CA VAL A 30 7.56 -3.90 13.83
C VAL A 30 7.37 -2.67 12.94
N PHE A 31 8.39 -2.34 12.16
CA PHE A 31 8.36 -1.19 11.26
C PHE A 31 8.77 -1.57 9.83
N LYS A 32 8.04 -1.09 8.82
CA LYS A 32 8.41 -1.24 7.41
C LYS A 32 9.49 -0.21 7.04
N VAL A 33 10.68 -0.68 6.70
CA VAL A 33 11.80 0.15 6.22
C VAL A 33 11.73 0.22 4.71
N ILE A 34 11.48 1.41 4.18
CA ILE A 34 11.33 1.62 2.74
C ILE A 34 12.71 1.61 2.06
N VAL A 35 12.82 0.86 0.97
CA VAL A 35 14.00 0.75 0.12
C VAL A 35 13.59 1.06 -1.32
N ASP A 36 14.37 1.91 -1.99
CA ASP A 36 14.34 2.13 -3.43
C ASP A 36 15.38 1.22 -4.09
N GLY A 37 14.91 0.27 -4.90
CA GLY A 37 15.78 -0.63 -5.68
C GLY A 37 16.33 -0.01 -6.95
N GLY A 38 16.02 1.25 -7.25
CA GLY A 38 16.42 1.93 -8.50
C GLY A 38 15.61 1.47 -9.72
N PHE A 39 14.49 0.79 -9.52
CA PHE A 39 13.64 0.30 -10.60
C PHE A 39 12.80 1.41 -11.22
N THR A 40 12.38 1.19 -12.46
CA THR A 40 11.37 2.01 -13.14
C THR A 40 10.01 1.28 -13.20
N CYS A 41 9.14 1.72 -14.09
CA CYS A 41 7.84 1.15 -14.37
C CYS A 41 7.63 1.05 -15.89
N PRO A 42 6.99 0.00 -16.43
CA PRO A 42 6.74 -0.14 -17.88
C PRO A 42 5.98 1.05 -18.50
N ASN A 43 5.18 1.74 -17.69
CA ASN A 43 4.41 2.90 -18.14
C ASN A 43 5.19 4.22 -18.06
N ARG A 44 6.47 4.18 -17.67
CA ARG A 44 7.38 5.32 -17.65
C ARG A 44 8.44 5.23 -18.74
N ASP A 45 8.88 4.03 -19.10
CA ASP A 45 10.04 3.78 -19.99
C ASP A 45 9.67 3.56 -21.47
N GLY A 46 8.38 3.57 -21.81
CA GLY A 46 7.88 3.36 -23.16
C GLY A 46 7.42 1.92 -23.46
N SER A 47 7.60 0.97 -22.54
CA SER A 47 7.22 -0.43 -22.76
C SER A 47 5.70 -0.64 -22.82
N LYS A 48 4.95 0.10 -22.00
CA LYS A 48 3.47 0.16 -22.05
C LYS A 48 2.90 1.57 -22.17
N GLY A 49 3.75 2.59 -21.98
CA GLY A 49 3.35 3.99 -22.06
C GLY A 49 4.47 4.91 -21.61
N TYR A 50 4.21 6.20 -21.64
CA TYR A 50 5.17 7.25 -21.29
C TYR A 50 4.65 8.12 -20.15
N GLY A 51 5.57 8.65 -19.33
CA GLY A 51 5.25 9.63 -18.29
C GLY A 51 4.68 9.08 -16.99
N GLY A 52 4.32 7.78 -16.92
CA GLY A 52 3.77 7.14 -15.74
C GLY A 52 2.30 7.45 -15.47
N CYS A 53 1.79 6.95 -14.34
CA CYS A 53 0.42 7.26 -13.91
C CYS A 53 0.27 8.76 -13.69
N THR A 54 -0.86 9.33 -14.13
CA THR A 54 -1.08 10.78 -14.09
C THR A 54 -1.00 11.39 -12.70
N TYR A 55 -1.38 10.66 -11.65
CA TYR A 55 -1.33 11.09 -10.25
C TYR A 55 0.06 10.89 -9.61
N CYS A 56 0.97 10.17 -10.26
CA CYS A 56 2.20 9.72 -9.64
C CYS A 56 3.32 10.76 -9.78
N ASN A 57 3.90 11.16 -8.65
CA ASN A 57 5.27 11.61 -8.55
C ASN A 57 5.97 10.69 -7.54
N VAL A 58 6.94 9.90 -7.98
CA VAL A 58 7.62 8.89 -7.14
C VAL A 58 8.26 9.54 -5.92
N ASP A 59 8.89 10.70 -6.11
CA ASP A 59 9.54 11.42 -5.02
C ASP A 59 8.54 11.81 -3.93
N SER A 60 7.26 12.01 -4.27
CA SER A 60 6.24 12.45 -3.32
C SER A 60 5.90 11.41 -2.23
N PHE A 61 6.28 10.15 -2.42
CA PHE A 61 6.02 9.06 -1.46
C PHE A 61 7.26 8.21 -1.13
N THR A 62 8.40 8.43 -1.77
CA THR A 62 9.69 7.82 -1.40
C THR A 62 10.36 8.64 -0.28
N PRO A 63 10.74 8.07 0.87
CA PRO A 63 11.40 8.86 1.92
C PRO A 63 12.73 9.48 1.47
N SER A 64 13.09 10.64 2.03
CA SER A 64 14.34 11.35 1.71
C SER A 64 15.61 10.51 1.85
N VAL A 65 15.66 9.62 2.84
CA VAL A 65 16.77 8.66 3.04
C VAL A 65 16.94 7.79 1.79
N SER A 66 15.85 7.20 1.29
CA SER A 66 15.86 6.35 0.10
C SER A 66 16.19 7.13 -1.18
N ARG A 67 15.86 8.43 -1.24
CA ARG A 67 16.20 9.30 -2.38
C ARG A 67 17.69 9.69 -2.44
N ASN A 68 18.35 9.78 -1.28
CA ASN A 68 19.68 10.39 -1.17
C ASN A 68 20.80 9.37 -0.92
N ALA A 69 20.49 8.20 -0.37
CA ALA A 69 21.49 7.18 -0.08
C ALA A 69 21.86 6.38 -1.36
N PRO A 70 23.14 6.22 -1.69
CA PRO A 70 23.58 5.66 -2.97
C PRO A 70 23.39 4.15 -3.11
N THR A 71 23.21 3.38 -2.02
CA THR A 71 23.08 1.91 -2.09
C THR A 71 21.93 1.36 -1.26
N VAL A 72 21.39 0.21 -1.67
CA VAL A 72 20.32 -0.51 -0.95
C VAL A 72 20.73 -0.80 0.49
N ARG A 73 21.97 -1.26 0.71
CA ARG A 73 22.48 -1.50 2.07
C ARG A 73 22.43 -0.26 2.95
N GLN A 74 22.84 0.91 2.44
CA GLN A 74 22.83 2.15 3.24
C GLN A 74 21.40 2.60 3.57
N GLN A 75 20.48 2.48 2.60
CA GLN A 75 19.06 2.76 2.84
C GLN A 75 18.49 1.91 3.99
N VAL A 76 18.85 0.61 4.03
CA VAL A 76 18.43 -0.30 5.10
C VAL A 76 19.02 0.12 6.45
N ILE A 77 20.34 0.39 6.52
CA ILE A 77 21.03 0.80 7.76
C ILE A 77 20.38 2.06 8.34
N GLU A 78 20.32 3.13 7.54
CA GLU A 78 19.79 4.43 7.99
C GLU A 78 18.29 4.36 8.29
N GLY A 79 17.54 3.61 7.48
CA GLY A 79 16.12 3.39 7.67
C GLY A 79 15.79 2.66 8.98
N MET A 80 16.54 1.60 9.30
CA MET A 80 16.43 0.87 10.56
C MET A 80 16.81 1.77 11.74
N GLU A 81 17.94 2.48 11.68
CA GLU A 81 18.38 3.39 12.76
C GLU A 81 17.35 4.48 13.06
N ARG A 82 16.80 5.11 12.00
CA ARG A 82 15.75 6.12 12.13
C ARG A 82 14.49 5.54 12.79
N ALA A 83 14.07 4.35 12.36
CA ALA A 83 12.91 3.67 12.91
C ALA A 83 13.12 3.25 14.39
N ARG A 84 14.34 2.86 14.79
CA ARG A 84 14.66 2.64 16.21
C ARG A 84 14.54 3.92 17.03
N LYS A 85 15.15 5.01 16.57
CA LYS A 85 15.18 6.29 17.30
C LYS A 85 13.78 6.90 17.42
N GLY A 86 13.06 6.99 16.29
CA GLY A 86 11.79 7.70 16.17
C GLY A 86 10.55 6.85 16.48
N ASN A 87 10.50 5.60 16.00
CA ASN A 87 9.34 4.72 16.15
C ASN A 87 9.48 3.68 17.27
N LYS A 88 10.66 3.62 17.91
CA LYS A 88 11.00 2.60 18.91
C LYS A 88 10.79 1.20 18.33
N ALA A 89 11.21 0.98 17.09
CA ALA A 89 11.07 -0.29 16.40
C ALA A 89 12.07 -1.33 16.94
N ASP A 90 11.58 -2.54 17.19
CA ASP A 90 12.37 -3.69 17.62
C ASP A 90 12.77 -4.53 16.40
N LYS A 91 11.80 -4.77 15.51
CA LYS A 91 11.91 -5.61 14.31
C LYS A 91 11.52 -4.86 13.06
N PHE A 92 11.94 -5.36 11.90
CA PHE A 92 11.78 -4.67 10.62
C PHE A 92 11.24 -5.58 9.54
N ILE A 93 10.46 -4.98 8.65
CA ILE A 93 10.12 -5.55 7.35
C ILE A 93 10.83 -4.68 6.32
N ILE A 94 11.69 -5.28 5.49
CA ILE A 94 12.33 -4.56 4.39
C ILE A 94 11.30 -4.41 3.27
N TYR A 95 11.00 -3.18 2.89
CA TYR A 95 9.90 -2.86 1.98
C TYR A 95 10.42 -2.16 0.74
N PHE A 96 10.53 -2.91 -0.36
CA PHE A 96 10.78 -2.36 -1.68
C PHE A 96 9.49 -1.70 -2.19
N GLN A 97 9.41 -0.37 -2.07
CA GLN A 97 8.18 0.39 -2.32
C GLN A 97 8.20 1.18 -3.63
N PRO A 98 9.22 2.02 -3.90
CA PRO A 98 9.17 2.93 -5.04
C PRO A 98 9.12 2.15 -6.35
N ASN A 99 8.34 2.64 -7.32
CA ASN A 99 8.23 2.04 -8.65
C ASN A 99 7.77 0.57 -8.65
N THR A 100 8.22 -0.21 -9.62
CA THR A 100 7.78 -1.60 -9.85
C THR A 100 8.91 -2.55 -9.49
N ASN A 101 8.92 -3.04 -8.25
CA ASN A 101 10.07 -3.74 -7.68
C ASN A 101 10.24 -5.19 -8.15
N THR A 102 9.45 -5.62 -9.13
CA THR A 102 9.62 -6.89 -9.84
C THR A 102 9.88 -6.69 -11.34
N TYR A 103 10.06 -5.45 -11.79
CA TYR A 103 10.34 -5.11 -13.18
C TYR A 103 11.85 -5.21 -13.51
N ALA A 104 12.38 -6.42 -13.35
CA ALA A 104 13.72 -6.83 -13.78
C ALA A 104 13.80 -8.36 -13.85
N PRO A 105 14.86 -8.93 -14.47
CA PRO A 105 15.12 -10.37 -14.40
C PRO A 105 15.27 -10.87 -12.96
N ALA A 106 14.78 -12.08 -12.66
CA ALA A 106 14.72 -12.60 -11.29
C ALA A 106 16.09 -12.68 -10.60
N HIS A 107 17.17 -12.98 -11.31
CA HIS A 107 18.52 -13.00 -10.74
C HIS A 107 18.95 -11.62 -10.21
N TYR A 108 18.58 -10.54 -10.90
CA TYR A 108 18.90 -9.17 -10.47
C TYR A 108 18.05 -8.76 -9.27
N LEU A 109 16.75 -9.10 -9.27
CA LEU A 109 15.87 -8.93 -8.12
C LEU A 109 16.45 -9.65 -6.88
N LYS A 110 16.88 -10.91 -7.06
CA LYS A 110 17.49 -11.71 -6.01
C LYS A 110 18.72 -11.03 -5.41
N MET A 111 19.63 -10.54 -6.24
CA MET A 111 20.83 -9.84 -5.75
C MET A 111 20.47 -8.65 -4.84
N LEU A 112 19.51 -7.82 -5.24
CA LEU A 112 19.09 -6.65 -4.47
C LEU A 112 18.35 -7.03 -3.19
N TYR A 113 17.46 -8.03 -3.24
CA TYR A 113 16.74 -8.50 -2.06
C TYR A 113 17.69 -9.14 -1.05
N ASP A 114 18.62 -9.98 -1.50
CA ASP A 114 19.66 -10.60 -0.66
C ASP A 114 20.54 -9.53 0.00
N GLU A 115 20.96 -8.50 -0.75
CA GLU A 115 21.73 -7.38 -0.20
C GLU A 115 20.97 -6.69 0.94
N ALA A 116 19.70 -6.36 0.71
CA ALA A 116 18.87 -5.66 1.69
C ALA A 116 18.62 -6.50 2.95
N LEU A 117 18.46 -7.81 2.80
CA LEU A 117 18.18 -8.75 3.90
C LEU A 117 19.46 -9.17 4.64
N SER A 118 20.64 -8.88 4.12
CA SER A 118 21.94 -9.28 4.70
C SER A 118 22.39 -8.46 5.92
N TYR A 119 21.86 -7.24 6.09
CA TYR A 119 22.22 -6.37 7.20
C TYR A 119 21.20 -6.52 8.33
N GLY A 120 21.68 -6.79 9.55
CA GLY A 120 20.80 -6.88 10.73
C GLY A 120 19.72 -7.95 10.61
N THR A 121 20.01 -9.06 9.92
CA THR A 121 19.05 -10.12 9.58
C THR A 121 18.28 -10.67 10.78
N GLU A 122 18.90 -10.74 11.96
CA GLU A 122 18.25 -11.15 13.22
C GLU A 122 17.06 -10.27 13.61
N ASP A 123 17.04 -9.01 13.16
CA ASP A 123 15.97 -8.05 13.43
C ASP A 123 14.99 -7.90 12.27
N ILE A 124 15.26 -8.55 11.13
CA ILE A 124 14.36 -8.55 9.98
C ILE A 124 13.42 -9.74 10.10
N VAL A 125 12.12 -9.46 10.08
CA VAL A 125 11.06 -10.48 10.18
C VAL A 125 10.30 -10.66 8.87
N GLY A 126 10.48 -9.76 7.90
CA GLY A 126 9.74 -9.82 6.64
C GLY A 126 10.39 -9.10 5.48
N LEU A 127 9.95 -9.47 4.30
CA LEU A 127 10.22 -8.82 3.02
C LEU A 127 8.88 -8.39 2.43
N SER A 128 8.74 -7.13 2.02
CA SER A 128 7.55 -6.61 1.35
C SER A 128 7.98 -6.04 0.00
N VAL A 129 7.31 -6.44 -1.08
CA VAL A 129 7.66 -6.05 -2.45
C VAL A 129 6.44 -5.44 -3.11
N GLY A 130 6.49 -4.12 -3.31
CA GLY A 130 5.51 -3.35 -4.06
C GLY A 130 5.73 -3.48 -5.55
N THR A 131 4.69 -3.88 -6.27
CA THR A 131 4.76 -4.07 -7.72
C THR A 131 3.45 -3.72 -8.43
N ARG A 132 3.54 -3.72 -9.76
CA ARG A 132 2.37 -3.72 -10.62
C ARG A 132 1.96 -5.16 -10.91
N PRO A 133 0.67 -5.44 -11.00
CA PRO A 133 0.21 -6.79 -11.27
C PRO A 133 0.73 -7.37 -12.59
N ASP A 134 0.94 -6.54 -13.61
CA ASP A 134 1.45 -6.95 -14.91
C ASP A 134 2.97 -7.17 -14.97
N CYS A 135 3.67 -7.09 -13.85
CA CYS A 135 5.12 -7.28 -13.75
C CYS A 135 5.51 -8.47 -12.86
N ILE A 136 4.57 -9.36 -12.55
CA ILE A 136 4.82 -10.61 -11.84
C ILE A 136 4.57 -11.80 -12.77
N ASP A 137 5.43 -12.81 -12.66
CA ASP A 137 5.34 -14.08 -13.38
C ASP A 137 5.79 -15.23 -12.46
N ALA A 138 5.69 -16.47 -12.94
CA ALA A 138 6.00 -17.65 -12.15
C ALA A 138 7.45 -17.68 -11.62
N GLU A 139 8.42 -17.14 -12.39
CA GLU A 139 9.82 -17.07 -11.95
C GLU A 139 9.97 -16.10 -10.77
N LYS A 140 9.31 -14.94 -10.83
CA LYS A 140 9.33 -13.94 -9.75
C LYS A 140 8.56 -14.42 -8.51
N VAL A 141 7.44 -15.14 -8.70
CA VAL A 141 6.72 -15.78 -7.59
C VAL A 141 7.63 -16.79 -6.88
N ALA A 142 8.27 -17.70 -7.64
CA ALA A 142 9.18 -18.69 -7.07
C ALA A 142 10.37 -18.04 -6.33
N LEU A 143 10.91 -16.94 -6.86
CA LEU A 143 11.93 -16.16 -6.18
C LEU A 143 11.42 -15.62 -4.84
N LEU A 144 10.25 -15.00 -4.79
CA LEU A 144 9.70 -14.45 -3.56
C LEU A 144 9.38 -15.55 -2.54
N GLU A 145 8.85 -16.69 -3.00
CA GLU A 145 8.57 -17.86 -2.17
C GLU A 145 9.84 -18.44 -1.54
N SER A 146 10.99 -18.33 -2.20
CA SER A 146 12.28 -18.80 -1.66
C SER A 146 12.71 -18.10 -0.36
N TYR A 147 12.12 -16.94 -0.04
CA TYR A 147 12.36 -16.22 1.22
C TYR A 147 11.40 -16.63 2.34
N THR A 148 10.30 -17.32 2.04
CA THR A 148 9.20 -17.59 3.00
C THR A 148 9.58 -18.53 4.13
N ASP A 149 10.63 -19.35 3.97
CA ASP A 149 11.12 -20.22 5.04
C ASP A 149 11.85 -19.45 6.16
N ARG A 150 12.21 -18.18 5.91
CA ARG A 150 12.98 -17.33 6.84
C ARG A 150 12.24 -16.05 7.23
N PHE A 151 11.40 -15.54 6.33
CA PHE A 151 10.76 -14.24 6.46
C PHE A 151 9.29 -14.32 6.10
N ASP A 152 8.47 -13.45 6.68
CA ASP A 152 7.13 -13.20 6.15
C ASP A 152 7.24 -12.37 4.88
N VAL A 153 6.76 -12.91 3.75
CA VAL A 153 6.88 -12.26 2.44
C VAL A 153 5.54 -11.73 1.98
N ASP A 154 5.47 -10.41 1.78
CA ASP A 154 4.29 -9.64 1.40
C ASP A 154 4.44 -9.13 -0.04
N LEU A 155 3.61 -9.62 -0.97
CA LEU A 155 3.52 -9.11 -2.34
C LEU A 155 2.40 -8.07 -2.41
N GLU A 156 2.78 -6.81 -2.58
CA GLU A 156 1.84 -5.71 -2.67
C GLU A 156 1.61 -5.29 -4.12
N MET A 157 0.37 -5.38 -4.57
CA MET A 157 -0.03 -5.05 -5.93
C MET A 157 -0.87 -3.77 -5.97
N GLY A 158 -0.44 -2.82 -6.81
CA GLY A 158 -1.20 -1.60 -7.09
C GLY A 158 -2.42 -1.87 -7.96
N MET A 159 -3.57 -2.19 -7.35
CA MET A 159 -4.88 -2.31 -8.00
C MET A 159 -5.37 -0.93 -8.46
N GLU A 160 -5.28 0.05 -7.56
CA GLU A 160 -5.78 1.43 -7.70
C GLU A 160 -7.29 1.52 -7.90
N SER A 161 -7.84 0.92 -8.96
CA SER A 161 -9.26 0.83 -9.27
C SER A 161 -9.63 -0.53 -9.86
N ILE A 162 -10.87 -0.93 -9.67
CA ILE A 162 -11.45 -2.13 -10.32
C ILE A 162 -12.00 -1.83 -11.72
N TYR A 163 -12.07 -0.55 -12.11
CA TYR A 163 -12.67 -0.10 -13.35
C TYR A 163 -11.60 0.25 -14.40
N ASN A 164 -11.59 -0.49 -15.51
CA ASN A 164 -10.63 -0.27 -16.59
C ASN A 164 -10.69 1.15 -17.17
N ASP A 165 -11.86 1.80 -17.20
CA ASP A 165 -11.99 3.19 -17.67
C ASP A 165 -11.26 4.18 -16.73
N SER A 166 -11.40 4.01 -15.41
CA SER A 166 -10.65 4.80 -14.43
C SER A 166 -9.14 4.57 -14.56
N LEU A 167 -8.73 3.31 -14.70
CA LEU A 167 -7.32 2.93 -14.90
C LEU A 167 -6.74 3.52 -16.19
N ALA A 168 -7.52 3.56 -17.27
CA ALA A 168 -7.13 4.21 -18.52
C ALA A 168 -7.02 5.73 -18.36
N GLN A 169 -8.01 6.37 -17.71
CA GLN A 169 -8.03 7.81 -17.49
C GLN A 169 -6.83 8.31 -16.67
N ILE A 170 -6.39 7.52 -15.69
CA ILE A 170 -5.21 7.84 -14.90
C ILE A 170 -3.89 7.42 -15.56
N ASN A 171 -3.93 6.92 -16.80
CA ASN A 171 -2.79 6.34 -17.50
C ASN A 171 -2.09 5.29 -16.64
N ARG A 172 -2.79 4.31 -16.07
CA ARG A 172 -2.18 3.28 -15.22
C ARG A 172 -1.24 2.37 -16.01
N GLY A 173 -1.62 2.10 -17.27
CA GLY A 173 -0.96 1.15 -18.15
C GLY A 173 -1.02 -0.30 -17.66
N CYS A 174 -1.89 -0.60 -16.69
CA CYS A 174 -2.18 -1.94 -16.19
C CYS A 174 -3.70 -2.03 -15.94
N THR A 175 -4.35 -3.10 -16.42
CA THR A 175 -5.80 -3.28 -16.31
C THR A 175 -6.19 -4.09 -15.06
N HIS A 176 -7.46 -4.05 -14.69
CA HIS A 176 -7.99 -4.88 -13.61
C HIS A 176 -7.85 -6.38 -13.95
N ASP A 177 -8.05 -6.77 -15.21
CA ASP A 177 -7.86 -8.16 -15.65
C ASP A 177 -6.42 -8.67 -15.45
N GLU A 178 -5.42 -7.79 -15.55
CA GLU A 178 -4.04 -8.14 -15.24
C GLU A 178 -3.83 -8.38 -13.74
N LEU A 179 -4.53 -7.65 -12.87
CA LEU A 179 -4.58 -7.99 -11.44
C LEU A 179 -5.21 -9.35 -11.20
N VAL A 180 -6.35 -9.66 -11.83
CA VAL A 180 -7.01 -10.97 -11.69
C VAL A 180 -6.07 -12.10 -12.14
N LYS A 181 -5.35 -11.92 -13.24
CA LYS A 181 -4.34 -12.89 -13.69
C LYS A 181 -3.19 -13.05 -12.70
N ALA A 182 -2.68 -11.94 -12.14
CA ALA A 182 -1.63 -11.98 -11.13
C ALA A 182 -2.10 -12.69 -9.85
N LEU A 183 -3.34 -12.45 -9.40
CA LEU A 183 -3.94 -13.12 -8.24
C LEU A 183 -4.12 -14.63 -8.46
N ALA A 184 -4.40 -15.06 -9.69
CA ALA A 184 -4.46 -16.48 -10.05
C ALA A 184 -3.07 -17.13 -10.02
N LEU A 185 -2.00 -16.42 -10.39
CA LEU A 185 -0.62 -16.94 -10.33
C LEU A 185 -0.16 -17.23 -8.90
N VAL A 186 -0.68 -16.48 -7.92
CA VAL A 186 -0.35 -16.64 -6.49
C VAL A 186 -1.44 -17.38 -5.72
N GLU A 187 -2.38 -18.00 -6.41
CA GLU A 187 -3.39 -18.85 -5.77
C GLU A 187 -2.70 -20.06 -5.12
N ASN A 188 -2.88 -20.23 -3.80
CA ASN A 188 -2.18 -21.22 -2.96
C ASN A 188 -0.68 -20.96 -2.74
N SER A 189 -0.17 -19.78 -3.10
CA SER A 189 1.18 -19.37 -2.76
C SER A 189 1.35 -19.19 -1.25
N LYS A 190 2.59 -19.36 -0.76
CA LYS A 190 2.96 -19.01 0.62
C LYS A 190 3.05 -17.49 0.86
N LEU A 191 2.98 -16.69 -0.21
CA LEU A 191 3.07 -15.24 -0.15
C LEU A 191 1.83 -14.64 0.51
N ASP A 192 2.04 -13.68 1.41
CA ASP A 192 0.96 -12.83 1.86
C ASP A 192 0.64 -11.79 0.78
N ILE A 193 -0.62 -11.67 0.37
CA ILE A 193 -1.00 -10.75 -0.71
C ILE A 193 -1.61 -9.47 -0.15
N CYS A 194 -1.09 -8.32 -0.60
CA CYS A 194 -1.63 -7.00 -0.32
C CYS A 194 -2.13 -6.33 -1.61
N VAL A 195 -3.30 -5.70 -1.56
CA VAL A 195 -3.77 -4.82 -2.64
C VAL A 195 -3.84 -3.37 -2.19
N HIS A 196 -3.39 -2.46 -3.05
CA HIS A 196 -3.44 -1.02 -2.83
C HIS A 196 -4.54 -0.40 -3.69
N THR A 197 -5.42 0.42 -3.09
CA THR A 197 -6.55 1.06 -3.77
C THR A 197 -6.50 2.58 -3.64
N ILE A 198 -7.03 3.30 -4.62
CA ILE A 198 -7.17 4.76 -4.59
C ILE A 198 -8.64 5.14 -4.76
N PHE A 199 -9.19 5.82 -3.76
CA PHE A 199 -10.56 6.33 -3.74
C PHE A 199 -10.60 7.81 -4.14
N GLY A 200 -11.62 8.22 -4.88
CA GLY A 200 -11.83 9.61 -5.31
C GLY A 200 -11.16 9.91 -6.65
N LEU A 201 -10.91 8.88 -7.46
CA LEU A 201 -10.50 9.05 -8.84
C LEU A 201 -11.60 9.79 -9.62
N PRO A 202 -11.23 10.71 -10.54
CA PRO A 202 -12.21 11.38 -11.39
C PRO A 202 -13.08 10.36 -12.13
N GLY A 203 -14.40 10.58 -12.14
CA GLY A 203 -15.36 9.68 -12.80
C GLY A 203 -15.94 8.59 -11.91
N GLU A 204 -15.35 8.29 -10.74
CA GLU A 204 -15.89 7.28 -9.84
C GLU A 204 -16.90 7.85 -8.85
N SER A 205 -18.08 7.24 -8.81
CA SER A 205 -19.10 7.56 -7.81
C SER A 205 -18.79 6.92 -6.45
N ARG A 206 -19.53 7.34 -5.43
CA ARG A 206 -19.42 6.74 -4.10
C ARG A 206 -19.70 5.24 -4.11
N ASP A 207 -20.71 4.81 -4.85
CA ASP A 207 -21.11 3.39 -4.92
C ASP A 207 -20.10 2.56 -5.71
N MET A 208 -19.51 3.15 -6.76
CA MET A 208 -18.39 2.53 -7.49
C MET A 208 -17.21 2.26 -6.56
N MET A 209 -16.86 3.22 -5.71
CA MET A 209 -15.77 3.04 -4.74
C MET A 209 -16.10 2.02 -3.64
N LEU A 210 -17.37 1.93 -3.20
CA LEU A 210 -17.78 0.89 -2.25
C LEU A 210 -17.72 -0.51 -2.84
N ALA A 211 -17.99 -0.67 -4.14
CA ALA A 211 -17.92 -1.95 -4.84
C ALA A 211 -16.51 -2.57 -4.81
N TYR A 212 -15.48 -1.79 -4.50
CA TYR A 212 -14.13 -2.33 -4.28
C TYR A 212 -14.10 -3.34 -3.13
N ALA A 213 -14.94 -3.17 -2.09
CA ALA A 213 -14.99 -4.12 -0.99
C ALA A 213 -15.49 -5.50 -1.45
N GLU A 214 -16.52 -5.54 -2.29
CA GLU A 214 -17.02 -6.79 -2.88
C GLU A 214 -15.95 -7.46 -3.74
N GLU A 215 -15.28 -6.68 -4.60
CA GLU A 215 -14.23 -7.22 -5.46
C GLU A 215 -13.02 -7.74 -4.67
N ILE A 216 -12.62 -7.04 -3.59
CA ILE A 216 -11.56 -7.51 -2.70
C ILE A 216 -11.97 -8.81 -1.99
N ASN A 217 -13.22 -8.89 -1.49
CA ASN A 217 -13.71 -10.07 -0.78
C ASN A 217 -13.82 -11.30 -1.68
N ARG A 218 -13.96 -11.12 -3.00
CA ARG A 218 -14.01 -12.21 -3.99
C ARG A 218 -12.74 -13.06 -4.00
N PHE A 219 -11.60 -12.51 -3.56
CA PHE A 219 -10.31 -13.16 -3.59
C PHE A 219 -9.81 -13.54 -2.19
N ASN A 220 -10.04 -14.80 -1.82
CA ASN A 220 -9.72 -15.31 -0.49
C ASN A 220 -8.23 -15.17 -0.12
N GLN A 221 -7.33 -15.15 -1.10
CA GLN A 221 -5.89 -15.00 -0.90
C GLN A 221 -5.46 -13.57 -0.49
N ILE A 222 -6.31 -12.54 -0.68
CA ILE A 222 -5.96 -11.17 -0.29
C ILE A 222 -5.97 -11.04 1.23
N LYS A 223 -4.80 -11.02 1.85
CA LYS A 223 -4.66 -10.90 3.31
C LYS A 223 -4.64 -9.46 3.79
N PHE A 224 -4.08 -8.57 2.96
CA PHE A 224 -3.83 -7.19 3.31
C PHE A 224 -4.47 -6.21 2.33
N VAL A 225 -4.90 -5.06 2.85
CA VAL A 225 -5.33 -3.93 2.02
C VAL A 225 -4.68 -2.64 2.48
N LYS A 226 -4.40 -1.76 1.51
CA LYS A 226 -4.04 -0.36 1.75
C LYS A 226 -5.04 0.54 1.05
N PHE A 227 -5.79 1.28 1.84
CA PHE A 227 -6.68 2.31 1.35
C PHE A 227 -5.93 3.64 1.22
N HIS A 228 -6.19 4.33 0.11
CA HIS A 228 -5.61 5.62 -0.23
C HIS A 228 -6.72 6.53 -0.75
N HIS A 229 -6.84 7.76 -0.28
CA HIS A 229 -7.66 8.78 -0.93
C HIS A 229 -6.83 9.45 -2.02
N LEU A 230 -7.39 9.80 -3.17
CA LEU A 230 -6.65 10.53 -4.19
C LEU A 230 -6.10 11.82 -3.58
N HIS A 231 -4.79 11.96 -3.67
CA HIS A 231 -4.13 13.24 -3.49
C HIS A 231 -3.42 13.63 -4.79
N ILE A 232 -3.19 14.92 -4.92
CA ILE A 232 -2.62 15.59 -6.06
C ILE A 232 -1.27 16.13 -5.60
N VAL A 233 -0.23 15.80 -6.34
CA VAL A 233 1.14 16.11 -5.97
C VAL A 233 1.84 16.93 -7.06
N GLU A 234 2.75 17.78 -6.64
CA GLU A 234 3.66 18.53 -7.50
C GLU A 234 4.46 17.58 -8.39
N GLY A 235 4.76 18.02 -9.61
CA GLY A 235 5.49 17.21 -10.58
C GLY A 235 4.69 16.08 -11.23
N SER A 236 3.41 15.91 -10.91
CA SER A 236 2.52 14.96 -11.59
C SER A 236 1.70 15.61 -12.72
N VAL A 237 1.33 14.83 -13.74
CA VAL A 237 0.48 15.30 -14.85
C VAL A 237 -0.87 15.78 -14.32
N MET A 238 -1.45 15.05 -13.37
CA MET A 238 -2.70 15.40 -12.73
C MET A 238 -2.55 16.66 -11.87
N GLY A 239 -1.39 16.89 -11.25
CA GLY A 239 -1.08 18.14 -10.56
C GLY A 239 -1.13 19.36 -11.47
N VAL A 240 -0.54 19.26 -12.67
CA VAL A 240 -0.62 20.33 -13.68
C VAL A 240 -2.07 20.56 -14.13
N ARG A 241 -2.85 19.50 -14.36
CA ARG A 241 -4.26 19.61 -14.74
C ARG A 241 -5.10 20.24 -13.63
N TYR A 242 -4.94 19.75 -12.40
CA TYR A 242 -5.67 20.25 -11.23
C TYR A 242 -5.42 21.73 -10.95
N LYS A 243 -4.19 22.22 -11.17
CA LYS A 243 -3.87 23.65 -11.05
C LYS A 243 -4.61 24.53 -12.06
N ARG A 244 -4.94 23.98 -13.24
CA ARG A 244 -5.67 24.69 -14.30
C ARG A 244 -7.17 24.60 -14.09
N GLU A 245 -7.64 23.42 -13.77
CA GLU A 245 -9.06 23.09 -13.59
C GLU A 245 -9.20 22.15 -12.37
N PRO A 246 -9.36 22.71 -11.16
CA PRO A 246 -9.54 21.91 -9.95
C PRO A 246 -10.83 21.09 -10.01
N PHE A 247 -10.77 19.87 -9.51
CA PHE A 247 -11.94 19.01 -9.32
C PHE A 247 -12.12 18.64 -7.84
N LYS A 248 -13.28 18.09 -7.48
CA LYS A 248 -13.57 17.76 -6.09
C LYS A 248 -12.66 16.62 -5.59
N LEU A 249 -12.02 16.84 -4.46
CA LEU A 249 -11.29 15.84 -3.69
C LEU A 249 -11.96 15.68 -2.32
N PHE A 250 -11.67 14.57 -1.63
CA PHE A 250 -12.20 14.35 -0.29
C PHE A 250 -11.72 15.41 0.72
N SER A 251 -12.66 16.03 1.42
CA SER A 251 -12.37 16.55 2.76
C SER A 251 -12.10 15.39 3.73
N LEU A 252 -11.42 15.67 4.85
CA LEU A 252 -11.15 14.65 5.87
C LEU A 252 -12.45 14.04 6.42
N ASP A 253 -13.49 14.86 6.59
CA ASP A 253 -14.80 14.41 7.06
C ASP A 253 -15.47 13.45 6.07
N GLU A 254 -15.53 13.84 4.79
CA GLU A 254 -16.10 13.01 3.73
C GLU A 254 -15.34 11.68 3.61
N TYR A 255 -14.01 11.69 3.69
CA TYR A 255 -13.23 10.46 3.61
C TYR A 255 -13.44 9.56 4.83
N ALA A 256 -13.47 10.13 6.04
CA ALA A 256 -13.74 9.37 7.25
C ALA A 256 -15.15 8.74 7.24
N ASN A 257 -16.14 9.46 6.73
CA ASN A 257 -17.49 8.91 6.54
C ASN A 257 -17.51 7.81 5.47
N PHE A 258 -16.82 8.02 4.35
CA PHE A 258 -16.69 7.00 3.32
C PHE A 258 -16.06 5.72 3.88
N LEU A 259 -14.98 5.81 4.65
CA LEU A 259 -14.37 4.66 5.32
C LEU A 259 -15.33 3.97 6.30
N CYS A 260 -16.15 4.73 7.02
CA CYS A 260 -17.15 4.17 7.93
C CYS A 260 -18.22 3.36 7.20
N ASP A 261 -18.49 3.67 5.93
CA ASP A 261 -19.44 2.93 5.11
C ASP A 261 -18.76 1.77 4.36
N LEU A 262 -17.47 1.89 4.04
CA LEU A 262 -16.66 0.86 3.39
C LEU A 262 -16.31 -0.29 4.34
N LEU A 263 -15.83 0.00 5.56
CA LEU A 263 -15.32 -1.01 6.49
C LEU A 263 -16.33 -2.14 6.81
N PRO A 264 -17.63 -1.88 7.03
CA PRO A 264 -18.62 -2.93 7.23
C PRO A 264 -18.70 -3.95 6.10
N LEU A 265 -18.34 -3.55 4.87
CA LEU A 265 -18.37 -4.39 3.67
C LEU A 265 -17.07 -5.18 3.46
N VAL A 266 -15.98 -4.87 4.18
CA VAL A 266 -14.69 -5.56 4.02
C VAL A 266 -14.62 -6.75 4.98
N ARG A 267 -14.28 -7.94 4.47
CA ARG A 267 -14.22 -9.16 5.30
C ARG A 267 -13.28 -9.03 6.51
N PRO A 268 -13.65 -9.57 7.68
CA PRO A 268 -12.97 -9.26 8.94
C PRO A 268 -11.57 -9.85 9.06
N ASP A 269 -11.24 -10.89 8.28
CA ASP A 269 -9.91 -11.51 8.25
C ASP A 269 -8.88 -10.67 7.49
N ILE A 270 -9.32 -9.76 6.61
CA ILE A 270 -8.42 -8.81 5.96
C ILE A 270 -7.82 -7.85 6.98
N VAL A 271 -6.51 -7.72 6.96
CA VAL A 271 -5.77 -6.79 7.79
C VAL A 271 -5.51 -5.49 7.03
N ILE A 272 -5.96 -4.38 7.60
CA ILE A 272 -5.86 -3.05 7.00
C ILE A 272 -4.50 -2.45 7.36
N GLN A 273 -3.57 -2.46 6.40
CA GLN A 273 -2.23 -1.89 6.56
C GLN A 273 -2.26 -0.36 6.69
N ARG A 274 -3.23 0.28 6.03
CA ARG A 274 -3.39 1.74 6.06
C ARG A 274 -4.79 2.16 5.63
N LEU A 275 -5.30 3.23 6.25
CA LEU A 275 -6.60 3.83 5.90
C LEU A 275 -6.49 5.01 4.92
N PHE A 276 -5.35 5.67 4.78
CA PHE A 276 -5.20 6.88 3.95
C PHE A 276 -3.79 7.06 3.37
N GLY A 277 -3.74 7.76 2.24
CA GLY A 277 -2.52 8.21 1.55
C GLY A 277 -1.67 9.20 2.35
N LEU A 278 -0.36 9.22 2.15
CA LEU A 278 0.53 10.26 2.66
C LEU A 278 1.49 10.68 1.55
N SER A 279 1.76 11.98 1.48
CA SER A 279 2.76 12.56 0.61
C SER A 279 3.64 13.50 1.41
N ASP A 280 4.87 13.71 0.95
CA ASP A 280 5.72 14.78 1.46
C ASP A 280 4.98 16.12 1.38
N ARG A 281 4.94 16.83 2.51
CA ARG A 281 4.11 18.04 2.67
C ARG A 281 4.43 19.14 1.65
N GLU A 282 5.68 19.21 1.22
CA GLU A 282 6.16 20.18 0.22
C GLU A 282 5.70 19.84 -1.19
N LEU A 283 5.41 18.57 -1.46
CA LEU A 283 4.96 18.07 -2.76
C LEU A 283 3.43 17.91 -2.82
N LEU A 284 2.71 18.01 -1.71
CA LEU A 284 1.26 17.86 -1.68
C LEU A 284 0.55 19.15 -2.14
N ILE A 285 -0.20 19.08 -3.24
CA ILE A 285 -1.08 20.16 -3.72
C ILE A 285 -2.44 20.10 -3.01
N ALA A 286 -3.11 18.94 -3.03
CA ALA A 286 -4.44 18.75 -2.45
C ALA A 286 -4.79 17.26 -2.25
N PRO A 287 -5.75 16.89 -1.39
CA PRO A 287 -6.31 17.73 -0.35
C PRO A 287 -5.26 17.93 0.75
N ASN A 288 -5.09 19.18 1.18
CA ASN A 288 -4.27 19.48 2.35
C ASN A 288 -5.19 19.59 3.57
N TRP A 289 -5.28 18.52 4.36
CA TRP A 289 -6.10 18.51 5.57
C TRP A 289 -5.49 19.30 6.74
N GLY A 290 -4.28 19.86 6.58
CA GLY A 290 -3.64 20.70 7.60
C GLY A 290 -3.17 19.96 8.86
N LEU A 291 -3.19 18.63 8.85
CA LEU A 291 -2.92 17.78 10.00
C LEU A 291 -1.73 16.84 9.76
N LYS A 292 -1.02 16.47 10.82
CA LYS A 292 0.02 15.43 10.78
C LYS A 292 -0.64 14.05 10.71
N LYS A 293 0.12 13.04 10.25
CA LYS A 293 -0.32 11.64 10.15
C LYS A 293 -1.07 11.14 11.39
N SER A 294 -0.52 11.37 12.58
CA SER A 294 -1.13 10.90 13.84
C SER A 294 -2.48 11.54 14.13
N GLU A 295 -2.65 12.81 13.76
CA GLU A 295 -3.88 13.56 13.96
C GLU A 295 -4.96 13.13 12.96
N ILE A 296 -4.58 12.91 11.70
CA ILE A 296 -5.47 12.33 10.68
C ILE A 296 -5.93 10.93 11.10
N GLN A 297 -5.01 10.07 11.51
CA GLN A 297 -5.32 8.72 11.98
C GLN A 297 -6.27 8.78 13.18
N TYR A 298 -5.98 9.63 14.17
CA TYR A 298 -6.84 9.80 15.33
C TYR A 298 -8.24 10.27 14.94
N PHE A 299 -8.36 11.25 14.04
CA PHE A 299 -9.65 11.74 13.56
C PHE A 299 -10.50 10.62 12.94
N ILE A 300 -9.90 9.83 12.04
CA ILE A 300 -10.60 8.71 11.37
C ILE A 300 -10.97 7.64 12.41
N ASP A 301 -10.05 7.26 13.31
CA ASP A 301 -10.31 6.28 14.37
C ASP A 301 -11.48 6.74 15.27
N GLN A 302 -11.52 8.01 15.65
CA GLN A 302 -12.63 8.55 16.44
C GLN A 302 -13.95 8.53 15.68
N ARG A 303 -13.95 8.86 14.38
CA ARG A 303 -15.15 8.78 13.55
C ARG A 303 -15.71 7.35 13.48
N ILE A 304 -14.84 6.36 13.30
CA ILE A 304 -15.21 4.93 13.29
C ILE A 304 -15.82 4.52 14.64
N LEU A 305 -15.16 4.88 15.75
CA LEU A 305 -15.64 4.55 17.10
C LEU A 305 -16.98 5.24 17.43
N GLN A 306 -17.12 6.53 17.10
CA GLN A 306 -18.34 7.30 17.35
C GLN A 306 -19.54 6.75 16.58
N ARG A 307 -19.33 6.26 15.35
CA ARG A 307 -20.38 5.63 14.54
C ARG A 307 -20.62 4.16 14.91
N GLY A 308 -19.86 3.59 15.86
CA GLY A 308 -19.95 2.18 16.21
C GLY A 308 -19.61 1.24 15.05
N VAL A 309 -18.78 1.68 14.11
CA VAL A 309 -18.46 0.94 12.89
C VAL A 309 -17.59 -0.26 13.23
N VAL A 310 -17.98 -1.41 12.68
CA VAL A 310 -17.24 -2.66 12.82
C VAL A 310 -16.96 -3.25 11.45
N GLN A 311 -15.68 -3.54 11.16
CA GLN A 311 -15.28 -4.19 9.91
C GLN A 311 -16.02 -5.52 9.72
N GLY A 312 -16.55 -5.73 8.52
CA GLY A 312 -17.29 -6.94 8.15
C GLY A 312 -18.66 -7.11 8.80
N SER A 313 -19.20 -6.07 9.46
CA SER A 313 -20.50 -6.15 10.14
C SER A 313 -21.70 -6.20 9.20
N ALA A 314 -21.52 -5.86 7.93
CA ALA A 314 -22.55 -5.90 6.89
C ALA A 314 -22.40 -7.09 5.92
N LEU A 315 -21.51 -8.02 6.24
CA LEU A 315 -21.38 -9.32 5.56
C LEU A 315 -22.27 -10.38 6.22
#